data_AF-A0A2K1QTI8-F1
#
_entry.id   AF-A0A2K1QTI8-F1
#
_cell.length_a   1.000
_cell.length_b   1.000
_cell.length_c   1.000
_cell.angle_alpha   90.00
_cell.angle_beta   90.00
_cell.angle_gamma   90.00
#
_symmetry.space_group_name_H-M   'P 1'
#
loop_
_entity.id
_entity.type
_entity.pdbx_description
1 polymer ?
#
loop_
_entity_poly.entity_id
_entity_poly.type
_entity_poly.pdbx_seq_one_letter_code
_entity_poly.pdbx_strand_id
1 'polypeptide(L)'
;MDPPWPNKSVARGKKSGGGHYDVADSMWHLRQLLFDVDVAPMLAERGVVAVWITNRPSVRELVLSEEDGLFSSWGVKLVEEWIWVKVTERGEPVLPVEGIWRKPYEVLLIGRKSIAGTEGNEAQGEVRDVKRRVIFAVPDIHSRKPCLKQELQRVFALPDTHRGLEIFARYIVSGWTSWGNEVLKFNDVDCWTKVDGDENKSEEAS
;
A
#
# COMPACT_ATOMS: atom_id res chain seq x y z
N MET A 1 4.28 -1.38 0.93
CA MET A 1 4.33 -1.22 2.39
C MET A 1 3.02 -0.59 2.84
N ASP A 2 2.38 -1.14 3.88
CA ASP A 2 1.18 -0.56 4.51
C ASP A 2 1.42 -0.29 6.01
N PRO A 3 2.22 0.73 6.37
CA PRO A 3 2.57 0.97 7.77
C PRO A 3 1.35 1.18 8.68
N PRO A 4 1.41 0.76 9.95
CA PRO A 4 0.30 0.92 10.90
C PRO A 4 0.18 2.36 11.41
N TRP A 5 -0.20 3.28 10.51
CA TRP A 5 -0.28 4.72 10.79
C TRP A 5 -1.16 5.04 12.00
N PRO A 6 -0.67 5.84 12.97
CA PRO A 6 -1.43 6.28 14.13
C PRO A 6 -2.76 6.95 13.76
N ASN A 7 -3.86 6.31 14.15
CA ASN A 7 -5.20 6.85 13.98
C ASN A 7 -5.84 7.14 15.35
N LYS A 8 -6.07 8.43 15.64
CA LYS A 8 -6.69 8.91 16.90
C LYS A 8 -8.10 8.34 17.14
N SER A 9 -8.79 7.84 16.10
CA SER A 9 -10.10 7.21 16.26
C SER A 9 -10.02 5.77 16.76
N VAL A 10 -9.02 5.01 16.32
CA VAL A 10 -8.77 3.62 16.76
C VAL A 10 -8.18 3.59 18.17
N ALA A 11 -7.33 4.56 18.51
CA ALA A 11 -6.77 4.72 19.87
C ALA A 11 -7.83 4.90 20.97
N ARG A 12 -9.03 5.41 20.64
CA ARG A 12 -10.16 5.53 21.59
C ARG A 12 -10.91 4.21 21.79
N GLY A 13 -10.98 3.35 20.76
CA GLY A 13 -11.60 2.03 20.84
C GLY A 13 -10.81 0.99 21.65
N LYS A 14 -9.46 1.15 21.75
CA LYS A 14 -8.61 0.31 22.63
C LYS A 14 -9.01 0.42 24.11
N LYS A 15 -9.55 1.57 24.57
CA LYS A 15 -10.07 1.73 25.95
C LYS A 15 -11.38 1.00 26.21
N SER A 16 -12.04 0.49 25.16
CA SER A 16 -13.36 -0.16 25.24
C SER A 16 -13.34 -1.62 24.79
N GLY A 17 -12.15 -2.25 24.69
CA GLY A 17 -12.01 -3.71 24.58
C GLY A 17 -12.31 -4.36 23.22
N GLY A 18 -12.33 -3.60 22.11
CA GLY A 18 -12.91 -4.08 20.84
C GLY A 18 -12.05 -4.01 19.56
N GLY A 19 -10.71 -4.01 19.61
CA GLY A 19 -9.94 -3.99 18.35
C GLY A 19 -8.47 -4.41 18.45
N HIS A 20 -8.13 -5.55 17.84
CA HIS A 20 -6.77 -6.01 17.54
C HIS A 20 -6.22 -5.30 16.29
N TYR A 21 -5.84 -4.03 16.43
CA TYR A 21 -4.90 -3.40 15.52
C TYR A 21 -3.76 -2.82 16.34
N ASP A 22 -2.54 -3.26 16.05
CA ASP A 22 -1.35 -2.69 16.64
C ASP A 22 -0.99 -1.39 15.91
N VAL A 23 -1.80 -0.37 16.18
CA VAL A 23 -1.53 1.01 15.78
C VAL A 23 -0.32 1.49 16.57
N ALA A 24 0.69 2.05 15.90
CA ALA A 24 1.84 2.58 16.61
C ALA A 24 1.39 3.62 17.67
N ASP A 25 1.84 3.44 18.91
CA ASP A 25 1.41 4.26 20.05
C ASP A 25 1.79 5.75 19.91
N SER A 26 2.78 6.05 19.06
CA SER A 26 3.14 7.41 18.68
C SER A 26 3.65 7.47 17.24
N MET A 27 3.47 8.63 16.58
CA MET A 27 4.08 8.91 15.27
C MET A 27 5.62 8.81 15.32
N TRP A 28 6.22 9.09 16.47
CA TRP A 28 7.67 9.01 16.67
C TRP A 28 8.17 7.56 16.67
N HIS A 29 7.53 6.65 17.40
CA HIS A 29 7.88 5.23 17.36
C HIS A 29 7.72 4.64 15.96
N LEU A 30 6.65 5.00 15.24
CA LEU A 30 6.48 4.55 13.85
C LEU A 30 7.58 5.10 12.94
N ARG A 31 7.96 6.37 13.12
CA ARG A 31 9.10 6.94 12.39
C ARG A 31 10.37 6.12 12.66
N GLN A 32 10.72 5.85 13.91
CA GLN A 32 11.92 5.03 14.22
C GLN A 32 11.85 3.67 13.53
N LEU A 33 10.74 2.93 13.72
CA LEU A 33 10.53 1.63 13.08
C LEU A 33 10.71 1.66 11.56
N LEU A 34 10.16 2.66 10.88
CA LEU A 34 10.24 2.76 9.42
C LEU A 34 11.65 3.06 8.92
N PHE A 35 12.46 3.79 9.70
CA PHE A 35 13.87 4.02 9.38
C PHE A 35 14.74 2.79 9.70
N ASP A 36 14.41 2.03 10.75
CA ASP A 36 15.15 0.83 11.15
C ASP A 36 14.98 -0.35 10.18
N VAL A 37 13.88 -0.40 9.42
CA VAL A 37 13.64 -1.45 8.41
C VAL A 37 14.68 -1.41 7.27
N ASP A 38 15.35 -0.26 7.07
CA ASP A 38 16.35 -0.01 6.04
C ASP A 38 16.08 -0.71 4.69
N VAL A 39 15.15 -0.17 3.91
CA VAL A 39 14.71 -0.75 2.63
C VAL A 39 15.77 -0.58 1.53
N ALA A 40 16.69 0.39 1.67
CA ALA A 40 17.61 0.79 0.61
C ALA A 40 18.51 -0.35 0.07
N PRO A 41 19.08 -1.23 0.93
CA PRO A 41 19.90 -2.38 0.51
C PRO A 41 19.07 -3.49 -0.14
N MET A 42 17.77 -3.56 0.16
CA MET A 42 16.86 -4.57 -0.38
C MET A 42 16.39 -4.22 -1.81
N LEU A 43 16.54 -2.96 -2.22
CA LEU A 43 16.12 -2.50 -3.52
C LEU A 43 17.15 -2.79 -4.60
N ALA A 44 16.73 -3.58 -5.58
CA ALA A 44 17.42 -3.72 -6.85
C ALA A 44 17.59 -2.36 -7.54
N GLU A 45 18.54 -2.30 -8.47
CA GLU A 45 18.69 -1.15 -9.36
C GLU A 45 17.39 -0.89 -10.12
N ARG A 46 16.97 0.39 -10.20
CA ARG A 46 15.65 0.80 -10.71
C ARG A 46 14.44 0.16 -10.00
N GLY A 47 14.64 -0.41 -8.81
CA GLY A 47 13.60 -1.00 -7.99
C GLY A 47 12.53 0.02 -7.57
N VAL A 48 11.34 -0.48 -7.28
CA VAL A 48 10.16 0.33 -6.97
C VAL A 48 9.74 0.09 -5.52
N VAL A 49 9.48 1.17 -4.78
CA VAL A 49 8.89 1.13 -3.45
C VAL A 49 7.53 1.80 -3.50
N ALA A 50 6.52 1.15 -2.94
CA ALA A 50 5.19 1.73 -2.80
C ALA A 50 4.80 1.79 -1.31
N VAL A 51 4.38 2.95 -0.83
CA VAL A 51 4.01 3.20 0.57
C VAL A 51 2.60 3.76 0.63
N TRP A 52 1.68 3.02 1.24
CA TRP A 52 0.35 3.53 1.55
C TRP A 52 0.46 4.59 2.65
N ILE A 53 -0.24 5.70 2.49
CA ILE A 53 -0.30 6.79 3.47
C ILE A 53 -1.74 7.17 3.79
N THR A 54 -1.93 7.74 4.98
CA THR A 54 -3.16 8.48 5.32
C THR A 54 -3.14 9.88 4.72
N ASN A 55 -4.30 10.54 4.67
CA ASN A 55 -4.43 11.93 4.22
C ASN A 55 -3.83 12.99 5.20
N ARG A 56 -3.07 12.57 6.22
CA ARG A 56 -2.46 13.49 7.17
C ARG A 56 -1.19 14.11 6.55
N PRO A 57 -1.06 15.45 6.48
CA PRO A 57 0.11 16.11 5.90
C PRO A 57 1.43 15.65 6.54
N SER A 58 1.46 15.44 7.85
CA SER A 58 2.64 14.95 8.58
C SER A 58 3.09 13.55 8.15
N VAL A 59 2.18 12.70 7.68
CA VAL A 59 2.53 11.37 7.16
C VAL A 59 3.15 11.49 5.78
N ARG A 60 2.59 12.37 4.94
CA ARG A 60 3.18 12.67 3.62
C ARG A 60 4.58 13.24 3.77
N GLU A 61 4.76 14.21 4.67
CA GLU A 61 6.05 14.83 4.96
C GLU A 61 7.09 13.80 5.41
N LEU A 62 6.72 12.92 6.34
CA LEU A 62 7.60 11.84 6.80
C LEU A 62 8.10 10.93 5.66
N VAL A 63 7.29 10.72 4.63
CA VAL A 63 7.68 9.90 3.48
C VAL A 63 8.49 10.70 2.46
N LEU A 64 8.10 11.94 2.18
CA LEU A 64 8.56 12.72 1.02
C LEU A 64 9.50 13.88 1.33
N SER A 65 9.80 14.20 2.59
CA SER A 65 10.81 15.20 2.94
C SER A 65 12.12 14.89 2.22
N GLU A 66 12.66 15.88 1.49
CA GLU A 66 13.92 15.73 0.76
C GLU A 66 15.12 15.69 1.72
N GLU A 67 15.01 16.28 2.90
CA GLU A 67 16.10 16.34 3.89
C GLU A 67 16.15 15.09 4.76
N ASP A 68 14.99 14.64 5.26
CA ASP A 68 14.92 13.60 6.30
C ASP A 68 13.76 12.61 6.10
N GLY A 69 13.14 12.58 4.93
CA GLY A 69 12.05 11.66 4.59
C GLY A 69 12.52 10.26 4.25
N LEU A 70 11.62 9.29 4.33
CA LEU A 70 11.90 7.88 4.01
C LEU A 70 12.41 7.71 2.58
N PHE A 71 11.84 8.43 1.61
CA PHE A 71 12.26 8.30 0.22
C PHE A 71 13.69 8.82 0.02
N SER A 72 14.01 9.96 0.63
CA SER A 72 15.37 10.51 0.61
C SER A 72 16.38 9.57 1.26
N SER A 73 16.06 9.03 2.45
CA SER A 73 16.97 8.10 3.15
C SER A 73 17.20 6.78 2.42
N TRP A 74 16.26 6.34 1.58
CA TRP A 74 16.41 5.15 0.75
C TRP A 74 17.01 5.42 -0.64
N GLY A 75 17.32 6.67 -0.99
CA GLY A 75 17.81 7.05 -2.32
C GLY A 75 16.77 6.79 -3.42
N VAL A 76 15.48 6.96 -3.10
CA VAL A 76 14.38 6.80 -4.07
C VAL A 76 13.73 8.14 -4.34
N LYS A 77 13.34 8.38 -5.60
CA LYS A 77 12.59 9.57 -6.00
C LYS A 77 11.14 9.21 -6.27
N LEU A 78 10.21 10.07 -5.84
CA LEU A 78 8.78 9.89 -6.13
C LEU A 78 8.56 9.95 -7.65
N VAL A 79 7.91 8.93 -8.21
CA VAL A 79 7.63 8.84 -9.65
C VAL A 79 6.13 8.75 -9.95
N GLU A 80 5.35 8.10 -9.09
CA GLU A 80 3.89 8.03 -9.25
C GLU A 80 3.17 8.21 -7.90
N GLU A 81 1.94 8.72 -7.97
CA GLU A 81 1.01 8.83 -6.84
C GLU A 81 -0.33 8.23 -7.23
N TRP A 82 -0.76 7.17 -6.54
CA TRP A 82 -2.04 6.51 -6.83
C TRP A 82 -3.06 6.83 -5.74
N ILE A 83 -4.27 7.17 -6.15
CA ILE A 83 -5.38 7.51 -5.27
C ILE A 83 -6.38 6.37 -5.36
N TRP A 84 -6.53 5.59 -4.28
CA TRP A 84 -7.58 4.59 -4.20
C TRP A 84 -8.84 5.20 -3.61
N VAL A 85 -9.82 5.45 -4.47
CA VAL A 85 -11.16 5.94 -4.12
C VAL A 85 -12.07 4.74 -3.83
N LYS A 86 -12.66 4.76 -2.64
CA LYS A 86 -13.60 3.76 -2.14
C LYS A 86 -14.99 4.13 -2.63
N VAL A 87 -15.59 3.25 -3.41
CA VAL A 87 -16.93 3.43 -3.98
C VAL A 87 -17.89 2.34 -3.50
N THR A 88 -19.18 2.59 -3.60
CA THR A 88 -20.23 1.58 -3.46
C THR A 88 -20.25 0.69 -4.71
N GLU A 89 -21.01 -0.41 -4.67
CA GLU A 89 -21.27 -1.25 -5.86
C GLU A 89 -21.94 -0.47 -7.01
N ARG A 90 -22.54 0.69 -6.71
CA ARG A 90 -23.14 1.60 -7.68
C ARG A 90 -22.15 2.62 -8.24
N GLY A 91 -20.89 2.58 -7.81
CA GLY A 91 -19.84 3.51 -8.25
C GLY A 91 -19.84 4.86 -7.53
N GLU A 92 -20.65 5.04 -6.49
CA GLU A 92 -20.72 6.29 -5.73
C GLU A 92 -19.67 6.30 -4.61
N PRO A 93 -18.99 7.43 -4.31
CA PRO A 93 -18.06 7.49 -3.17
C PRO A 93 -18.74 7.10 -1.86
N VAL A 94 -18.10 6.24 -1.06
CA VAL A 94 -18.65 5.78 0.23
C VAL A 94 -18.79 6.90 1.28
N LEU A 95 -18.10 8.01 1.08
CA LEU A 95 -18.19 9.24 1.85
C LEU A 95 -18.06 10.45 0.90
N PRO A 96 -18.58 11.63 1.26
CA PRO A 96 -18.39 12.84 0.48
C PRO A 96 -16.90 13.16 0.26
N VAL A 97 -16.52 13.49 -0.97
CA VAL A 97 -15.12 13.81 -1.33
C VAL A 97 -14.67 15.11 -0.64
N GLU A 98 -15.54 16.12 -0.54
CA GLU A 98 -15.27 17.34 0.21
C GLU A 98 -15.40 17.17 1.74
N GLY A 99 -15.68 15.97 2.23
CA GLY A 99 -15.82 15.70 3.67
C GLY A 99 -14.62 16.20 4.48
N ILE A 100 -14.89 16.95 5.55
CA ILE A 100 -13.85 17.61 6.38
C ILE A 100 -13.08 16.58 7.23
N TRP A 101 -13.76 15.55 7.72
CA TRP A 101 -13.23 14.64 8.74
C TRP A 101 -12.59 13.36 8.18
N ARG A 102 -13.21 12.77 7.15
CA ARG A 102 -12.77 11.53 6.53
C ARG A 102 -12.92 11.67 5.03
N LYS A 103 -11.89 11.27 4.30
CA LYS A 103 -11.90 11.20 2.85
C LYS A 103 -12.24 9.77 2.41
N PRO A 104 -13.00 9.59 1.32
CA PRO A 104 -13.30 8.29 0.76
C PRO A 104 -12.12 7.69 0.00
N TYR A 105 -10.89 8.14 0.25
CA TYR A 105 -9.72 7.66 -0.48
C TYR A 105 -8.48 7.54 0.38
N GLU A 106 -7.57 6.69 -0.06
CA GLU A 106 -6.22 6.52 0.47
C GLU A 106 -5.21 6.75 -0.64
N VAL A 107 -3.98 7.12 -0.27
CA VAL A 107 -2.93 7.47 -1.23
C VAL A 107 -1.80 6.45 -1.13
N LEU A 108 -1.30 6.03 -2.29
CA LEU A 108 -0.10 5.21 -2.43
C LEU A 108 0.97 6.05 -3.11
N LEU A 109 2.06 6.32 -2.38
CA LEU A 109 3.24 7.00 -2.92
C LEU A 109 4.18 5.96 -3.50
N ILE A 110 4.63 6.15 -4.75
CA ILE A 110 5.50 5.19 -5.43
C ILE A 110 6.81 5.86 -5.81
N GLY A 111 7.89 5.40 -5.18
CA GLY A 111 9.25 5.83 -5.44
C GLY A 111 10.02 4.83 -6.29
N ARG A 112 11.01 5.33 -7.04
CA ARG A 112 11.96 4.50 -7.80
C ARG A 112 13.38 4.83 -7.39
N LYS A 113 14.19 3.80 -7.18
CA LYS A 113 15.63 3.93 -6.89
C LYS A 113 16.36 4.48 -8.10
N SER A 114 17.14 5.53 -7.90
CA SER A 114 18.02 6.11 -8.93
C SER A 114 19.16 5.15 -9.27
N ILE A 115 19.70 5.26 -10.48
CA ILE A 115 20.91 4.52 -10.86
C ILE A 115 22.13 5.32 -10.38
N ALA A 116 23.06 4.64 -9.72
CA ALA A 116 24.33 5.26 -9.33
C ALA A 116 25.10 5.68 -10.59
N GLY A 117 25.46 6.98 -10.69
CA GLY A 117 26.23 7.52 -11.81
C GLY A 117 25.42 8.09 -12.97
N THR A 118 24.09 7.97 -12.99
CA THR A 118 23.25 8.76 -13.93
C THR A 118 22.84 10.12 -13.39
N GLU A 119 23.15 10.44 -12.12
CA GLU A 119 22.82 11.72 -11.49
C GLU A 119 23.37 12.93 -12.28
N GLY A 120 24.50 12.79 -13.00
CA GLY A 120 25.07 13.85 -13.83
C GLY A 120 24.41 14.05 -15.20
N ASN A 121 23.77 13.01 -15.77
CA ASN A 121 23.14 13.06 -17.10
C ASN A 121 21.61 13.08 -17.04
N GLU A 122 21.00 12.53 -15.98
CA GLU A 122 19.55 12.59 -15.73
C GLU A 122 19.15 13.87 -14.95
N ALA A 123 20.07 14.52 -14.22
CA ALA A 123 19.79 15.84 -13.63
C ALA A 123 19.61 16.98 -14.67
N GLN A 124 19.94 16.72 -15.94
CA GLN A 124 19.73 17.67 -17.05
C GLN A 124 18.68 17.20 -18.07
N GLY A 125 17.99 16.08 -17.83
CA GLY A 125 17.05 15.48 -18.79
C GLY A 125 15.74 15.07 -18.14
N GLU A 126 14.79 16.01 -18.11
CA GLU A 126 13.39 15.88 -17.67
C GLU A 126 13.18 15.68 -16.16
N VAL A 127 12.72 16.74 -15.51
CA VAL A 127 11.82 16.60 -14.35
C VAL A 127 10.64 15.75 -14.84
N ARG A 128 10.68 14.44 -14.62
CA ARG A 128 9.52 13.59 -14.90
C ARG A 128 8.45 14.00 -13.92
N ASP A 129 7.39 14.64 -14.44
CA ASP A 129 6.21 14.96 -13.66
C ASP A 129 5.72 13.70 -12.92
N VAL A 130 5.45 13.85 -11.62
CA VAL A 130 4.90 12.77 -10.80
C VAL A 130 3.55 12.37 -11.38
N LYS A 131 3.48 11.16 -11.93
CA LYS A 131 2.27 10.70 -12.60
C LYS A 131 1.21 10.32 -11.57
N ARG A 132 0.04 10.95 -11.68
CA ARG A 132 -1.11 10.64 -10.81
C ARG A 132 -2.03 9.62 -11.46
N ARG A 133 -2.51 8.65 -10.68
CA ARG A 133 -3.49 7.65 -11.11
C ARG A 133 -4.61 7.53 -10.08
N VAL A 134 -5.78 7.14 -10.54
CA VAL A 134 -6.94 6.93 -9.67
C VAL A 134 -7.44 5.50 -9.86
N ILE A 135 -7.69 4.82 -8.76
CA ILE A 135 -8.26 3.48 -8.69
C ILE A 135 -9.61 3.63 -8.00
N PHE A 136 -10.70 3.26 -8.66
CA PHE A 136 -12.01 3.13 -8.05
C PHE A 136 -12.24 1.67 -7.73
N ALA A 137 -12.49 1.34 -6.46
CA ALA A 137 -12.86 -0.02 -6.10
C ALA A 137 -13.80 -0.04 -4.89
N VAL A 138 -14.68 -1.05 -4.86
CA VAL A 138 -15.52 -1.33 -3.72
C VAL A 138 -14.61 -1.82 -2.58
N PRO A 139 -14.65 -1.18 -1.39
CA PRO A 139 -13.85 -1.62 -0.27
C PRO A 139 -14.33 -2.97 0.22
N ASP A 140 -13.37 -3.77 0.64
CA ASP A 140 -13.59 -5.12 1.13
C ASP A 140 -13.73 -5.13 2.66
N ILE A 141 -13.52 -6.30 3.28
CA ILE A 141 -13.37 -6.45 4.74
C ILE A 141 -12.47 -5.33 5.30
N HIS A 142 -12.85 -4.83 6.47
CA HIS A 142 -12.32 -3.59 7.03
C HIS A 142 -10.79 -3.49 6.94
N SER A 143 -10.31 -2.41 6.32
CA SER A 143 -8.89 -2.09 6.13
C SER A 143 -8.09 -3.02 5.20
N ARG A 144 -8.73 -3.91 4.42
CA ARG A 144 -8.06 -4.64 3.33
C ARG A 144 -7.85 -3.71 2.13
N LYS A 145 -6.60 -3.53 1.73
CA LYS A 145 -6.21 -2.80 0.51
C LYS A 145 -6.40 -3.69 -0.73
N PRO A 146 -6.66 -3.13 -1.91
CA PRO A 146 -6.62 -3.91 -3.15
C PRO A 146 -5.22 -4.49 -3.35
N CYS A 147 -5.15 -5.72 -3.87
CA CYS A 147 -3.88 -6.29 -4.31
C CYS A 147 -3.44 -5.57 -5.60
N LEU A 148 -2.28 -4.92 -5.55
CA LEU A 148 -1.76 -4.11 -6.66
C LEU A 148 -0.62 -4.79 -7.43
N LYS A 149 -0.40 -6.10 -7.21
CA LYS A 149 0.74 -6.81 -7.80
C LYS A 149 0.74 -6.70 -9.33
N GLN A 150 -0.39 -6.98 -9.97
CA GLN A 150 -0.48 -7.00 -11.43
C GLN A 150 -0.39 -5.59 -12.02
N GLU A 151 -0.99 -4.61 -11.34
CA GLU A 151 -0.99 -3.20 -11.72
C GLU A 151 0.43 -2.63 -11.65
N LEU A 152 1.15 -2.89 -10.55
CA LEU A 152 2.55 -2.49 -10.39
C LEU A 152 3.43 -3.16 -11.44
N GLN A 153 3.25 -4.46 -11.67
CA GLN A 153 3.98 -5.19 -12.71
C GLN A 153 3.77 -4.57 -14.10
N ARG A 154 2.52 -4.29 -14.47
CA ARG A 154 2.16 -3.70 -15.76
C ARG A 154 2.69 -2.27 -15.91
N VAL A 155 2.47 -1.42 -14.91
CA VAL A 155 2.80 0.01 -14.98
C VAL A 155 4.32 0.25 -14.99
N PHE A 156 5.06 -0.53 -14.20
CA PHE A 156 6.52 -0.39 -14.11
C PHE A 156 7.29 -1.36 -15.01
N ALA A 157 6.57 -2.12 -15.86
CA ALA A 157 7.13 -3.14 -16.75
C ALA A 157 8.09 -4.10 -16.00
N LEU A 158 7.67 -4.56 -14.82
CA LEU A 158 8.47 -5.48 -14.02
C LEU A 158 8.50 -6.86 -14.70
N PRO A 159 9.65 -7.56 -14.74
CA PRO A 159 9.73 -8.89 -15.33
C PRO A 159 8.87 -9.89 -14.56
N ASP A 160 8.44 -10.98 -15.19
CA ASP A 160 7.67 -12.03 -14.51
C ASP A 160 8.44 -12.67 -13.34
N THR A 161 9.77 -12.60 -13.39
CA THR A 161 10.68 -13.08 -12.35
C THR A 161 10.99 -12.04 -11.27
N HIS A 162 10.28 -10.90 -11.24
CA HIS A 162 10.52 -9.88 -10.23
C HIS A 162 10.29 -10.44 -8.82
N ARG A 163 11.12 -10.00 -7.88
CA ARG A 163 10.97 -10.32 -6.47
C ARG A 163 10.19 -9.20 -5.80
N GLY A 164 9.06 -9.53 -5.18
CA GLY A 164 8.26 -8.59 -4.39
C GLY A 164 8.39 -8.86 -2.90
N LEU A 165 8.31 -7.80 -2.10
CA LEU A 165 8.24 -7.85 -0.64
C LEU A 165 7.11 -6.95 -0.15
N GLU A 166 6.17 -7.52 0.59
CA GLU A 166 5.13 -6.78 1.28
C GLU A 166 5.45 -6.65 2.77
N ILE A 167 5.86 -5.45 3.18
CA ILE A 167 6.16 -5.08 4.57
C ILE A 167 4.87 -4.57 5.22
N PHE A 168 4.61 -5.05 6.44
CA PHE A 168 3.34 -4.92 7.17
C PHE A 168 2.17 -5.66 6.51
N ALA A 169 2.48 -6.80 5.87
CA ALA A 169 1.50 -7.61 5.17
C ALA A 169 0.40 -8.13 6.11
N ARG A 170 -0.83 -8.23 5.56
CA ARG A 170 -2.00 -8.81 6.24
C ARG A 170 -2.58 -10.02 5.52
N TYR A 171 -1.99 -10.35 4.36
CA TYR A 171 -2.28 -11.53 3.59
C TYR A 171 -1.05 -11.89 2.76
N ILE A 172 -1.00 -13.14 2.29
CA ILE A 172 0.04 -13.58 1.37
C ILE A 172 -0.39 -13.35 -0.09
N VAL A 173 0.56 -12.86 -0.88
CA VAL A 173 0.44 -12.72 -2.33
C VAL A 173 1.38 -13.71 -2.98
N SER A 174 0.85 -14.59 -3.83
CA SER A 174 1.67 -15.61 -4.52
C SER A 174 2.88 -14.98 -5.22
N GLY A 175 4.07 -15.55 -5.03
CA GLY A 175 5.33 -15.07 -5.60
C GLY A 175 5.95 -13.84 -4.92
N TRP A 176 5.31 -13.25 -3.91
CA TRP A 176 5.90 -12.19 -3.09
C TRP A 176 6.25 -12.72 -1.70
N THR A 177 7.32 -12.20 -1.09
CA THR A 177 7.60 -12.40 0.33
C THR A 177 6.69 -11.48 1.15
N SER A 178 6.06 -12.00 2.20
CA SER A 178 5.27 -11.20 3.14
C SER A 178 5.99 -11.10 4.49
N TRP A 179 6.02 -9.91 5.08
CA TRP A 179 6.64 -9.66 6.38
C TRP A 179 5.75 -8.76 7.25
N GLY A 180 5.58 -9.13 8.51
CA GLY A 180 4.79 -8.38 9.50
C GLY A 180 4.18 -9.29 10.57
N ASN A 181 3.49 -8.68 11.53
CA ASN A 181 2.89 -9.41 12.66
C ASN A 181 1.57 -10.11 12.30
N GLU A 182 0.94 -9.73 11.19
CA GLU A 182 -0.42 -10.16 10.82
C GLU A 182 -0.47 -10.84 9.44
N VAL A 183 0.64 -11.43 8.97
CA VAL A 183 0.80 -11.91 7.58
C VAL A 183 -0.32 -12.83 7.08
N LEU A 184 -0.95 -13.62 7.96
CA LEU A 184 -2.02 -14.57 7.60
C LEU A 184 -3.44 -14.07 7.91
N LYS A 185 -3.61 -12.82 8.35
CA LYS A 185 -4.87 -12.30 8.89
C LYS A 185 -6.05 -12.42 7.94
N PHE A 186 -5.86 -12.21 6.63
CA PHE A 186 -6.91 -12.36 5.62
C PHE A 186 -6.77 -13.62 4.76
N ASN A 187 -5.99 -14.61 5.22
CA ASN A 187 -5.89 -15.92 4.56
C ASN A 187 -6.86 -16.96 5.13
N ASP A 188 -7.57 -16.62 6.21
CA ASP A 188 -8.61 -17.47 6.77
C ASP A 188 -9.77 -17.65 5.77
N VAL A 189 -10.39 -18.84 5.77
CA VAL A 189 -11.51 -19.19 4.89
C VAL A 189 -12.69 -18.25 5.05
N ASP A 190 -12.89 -17.69 6.26
CA ASP A 190 -13.95 -16.74 6.54
C ASP A 190 -13.75 -15.37 5.84
N CYS A 191 -12.55 -15.12 5.30
CA CYS A 191 -12.24 -13.91 4.53
C CYS A 191 -12.55 -14.03 3.03
N TRP A 192 -13.12 -15.17 2.60
CA TRP A 192 -13.42 -15.49 1.21
C TRP A 192 -14.88 -15.87 1.04
N THR A 193 -15.51 -15.37 -0.02
CA THR A 193 -16.80 -15.87 -0.44
C THR A 193 -16.61 -17.28 -1.01
N LYS A 194 -17.42 -18.23 -0.54
CA LYS A 194 -17.53 -19.53 -1.20
C LYS A 194 -18.05 -19.27 -2.61
N VAL A 195 -17.28 -19.69 -3.61
CA VAL A 195 -17.81 -19.83 -4.95
C VAL A 195 -18.59 -21.13 -4.90
N ASP A 196 -19.92 -21.04 -4.89
CA ASP A 196 -20.75 -22.22 -5.10
C ASP A 196 -20.34 -22.77 -6.48
N GLY A 197 -19.65 -23.91 -6.47
CA GLY A 197 -19.30 -24.58 -7.70
C GLY A 197 -20.59 -24.94 -8.43
N ASP A 198 -20.63 -24.70 -9.73
CA ASP A 198 -21.54 -25.40 -10.63
C ASP A 198 -21.32 -26.90 -10.41
N GLU A 199 -22.11 -27.49 -9.51
CA GLU A 199 -22.32 -28.92 -9.46
C GLU A 199 -23.00 -29.27 -10.77
N ASN A 200 -22.15 -29.66 -11.72
CA ASN A 200 -22.47 -30.41 -12.90
C ASN A 200 -23.46 -31.50 -12.50
N LYS A 201 -24.76 -31.26 -12.76
CA LYS A 201 -25.78 -32.30 -12.78
C LYS A 201 -25.39 -33.25 -13.91
N SER A 202 -24.53 -34.20 -13.59
CA SER A 202 -24.29 -35.36 -14.42
C SER A 202 -25.62 -36.09 -14.54
N GLU A 203 -26.01 -36.28 -15.79
CA GLU A 203 -27.21 -36.95 -16.23
C GLU A 203 -27.38 -38.28 -15.49
N GLU A 204 -28.52 -38.45 -14.83
CA GLU A 204 -28.98 -39.76 -14.39
C GLU A 204 -29.15 -40.64 -15.62
N ALA A 205 -28.25 -41.61 -15.75
CA ALA A 205 -28.49 -42.80 -16.54
C ALA A 205 -29.70 -43.55 -15.96
N SER A 206 -30.77 -43.66 -16.75
CA SER A 206 -31.73 -44.78 -16.75
C SER A 206 -32.48 -44.83 -18.07
#